data_AF-A0A8T5FN70-F1
#
_entry.id   AF-A0A8T5FN70-F1
#
_cell.length_a   1.000
_cell.length_b   1.000
_cell.length_c   1.000
_cell.angle_alpha   90.00
_cell.angle_beta   90.00
_cell.angle_gamma   90.00
#
_symmetry.space_group_name_H-M   'P 1'
#
loop_
_entity.id
_entity.type
_entity.pdbx_description
1 polymer ?
#
loop_
_entity_poly.entity_id
_entity_poly.type
_entity_poly.pdbx_seq_one_letter_code
_entity_poly.pdbx_strand_id
1 'polypeptide(L)'
;MNKQKMYIKPEAILNYLKGEDKLHTLITTQSTQVDLVTTDQNLYEAMGSVEKRSEIDLNLLVKFLEVVKIMPHIDLVKEERKVLTPERVEEIRALIK
;
A
#
# COMPACT_ATOMS: atom_id res chain seq x y z
N MET A 1 12.81 -22.55 1.75
CA MET A 1 11.40 -22.30 2.14
C MET A 1 10.84 -21.23 1.24
N ASN A 2 9.79 -21.51 0.46
CA ASN A 2 9.04 -20.45 -0.24
C ASN A 2 8.18 -19.73 0.80
N LYS A 3 8.52 -18.48 1.12
CA LYS A 3 7.65 -17.63 1.95
C LYS A 3 6.34 -17.39 1.20
N GLN A 4 5.24 -17.35 1.93
CA GLN A 4 3.96 -16.99 1.34
C GLN A 4 4.02 -15.53 0.89
N LYS A 5 3.66 -15.25 -0.37
CA LYS A 5 3.56 -13.88 -0.88
C LYS A 5 2.19 -13.32 -0.52
N MET A 6 2.17 -12.11 0.03
CA MET A 6 0.95 -11.37 0.30
C MET A 6 0.98 -10.06 -0.48
N TYR A 7 -0.01 -9.88 -1.34
CA TYR A 7 -0.14 -8.67 -2.13
C TYR A 7 -0.94 -7.60 -1.37
N ILE A 8 -0.34 -6.43 -1.19
CA ILE A 8 -0.96 -5.31 -0.49
C ILE A 8 -1.64 -4.39 -1.49
N LYS A 9 -2.95 -4.19 -1.29
CA LYS A 9 -3.83 -3.35 -2.12
C LYS A 9 -3.85 -1.88 -1.63
N PRO A 10 -4.25 -0.92 -2.48
CA PRO A 10 -4.22 0.51 -2.15
C PRO A 10 -4.93 0.88 -0.84
N GLU A 11 -6.10 0.31 -0.57
CA GLU A 11 -6.91 0.59 0.63
C GLU A 11 -6.19 0.16 1.93
N ALA A 12 -5.43 -0.94 1.88
CA ALA A 12 -4.65 -1.40 3.02
C ALA A 12 -3.44 -0.49 3.28
N ILE A 13 -2.81 0.02 2.21
CA ILE A 13 -1.71 1.00 2.31
C ILE A 13 -2.25 2.31 2.89
N LEU A 14 -3.40 2.78 2.41
CA LEU A 14 -4.03 4.00 2.90
C LEU A 14 -4.33 3.93 4.40
N ASN A 15 -4.96 2.85 4.86
CA ASN A 15 -5.21 2.62 6.28
C ASN A 15 -3.92 2.61 7.11
N TYR A 16 -2.91 1.90 6.61
CA TYR A 16 -1.62 1.82 7.29
C TYR A 16 -0.95 3.19 7.43
N LEU A 17 -0.95 4.01 6.37
CA LEU A 17 -0.37 5.36 6.41
C LEU A 17 -1.11 6.29 7.37
N LYS A 18 -2.38 6.00 7.69
CA LYS A 18 -3.19 6.71 8.69
C LYS A 18 -3.00 6.18 10.12
N GLY A 19 -2.16 5.16 10.33
CA GLY A 19 -1.86 4.60 11.66
C GLY A 19 -2.71 3.41 12.08
N GLU A 20 -3.42 2.74 11.17
CA GLU A 20 -4.22 1.54 11.51
C GLU A 20 -3.38 0.27 11.71
N ASP A 21 -3.76 -0.52 12.72
CA ASP A 21 -2.89 -1.51 13.37
C ASP A 21 -2.67 -2.82 12.59
N LYS A 22 -3.63 -3.21 11.73
CA LYS A 22 -3.62 -4.55 11.11
C LYS A 22 -2.39 -4.77 10.21
N LEU A 23 -2.12 -3.83 9.31
CA LEU A 23 -0.94 -3.92 8.46
C LEU A 23 0.34 -3.57 9.24
N HIS A 24 0.23 -2.71 10.26
CA HIS A 24 1.34 -2.37 11.14
C HIS A 24 1.93 -3.59 11.84
N THR A 25 1.07 -4.43 12.41
CA THR A 25 1.47 -5.69 13.06
C THR A 25 2.18 -6.62 12.07
N LEU A 26 1.65 -6.78 10.85
CA LEU A 26 2.25 -7.63 9.82
C LEU A 26 3.65 -7.14 9.41
N ILE A 27 3.79 -5.83 9.16
CA ILE A 27 5.04 -5.20 8.74
C ILE A 27 6.12 -5.30 9.84
N THR A 28 5.73 -5.15 11.10
CA THR A 28 6.68 -5.12 12.23
C THR A 28 7.04 -6.50 12.75
N THR A 29 6.11 -7.45 12.78
CA THR A 29 6.29 -8.74 13.47
C THR A 29 6.48 -9.95 12.54
N GLN A 30 5.95 -9.92 11.32
CA GLN A 30 5.87 -11.11 10.44
C GLN A 30 6.60 -10.97 9.10
N SER A 31 7.37 -9.90 8.89
CA SER A 31 8.17 -9.68 7.66
C SER A 31 9.20 -10.79 7.38
N THR A 32 9.56 -11.58 8.41
CA THR A 32 10.45 -12.73 8.25
C THR A 32 9.73 -13.97 7.73
N GLN A 33 8.40 -14.03 7.79
CA GLN A 33 7.58 -15.20 7.42
C GLN A 33 6.78 -15.00 6.13
N VAL A 34 6.37 -13.77 5.84
CA VAL A 34 5.54 -13.40 4.69
C VAL A 34 6.29 -12.40 3.81
N ASP A 35 6.33 -12.66 2.52
CA ASP A 35 6.84 -11.70 1.54
C ASP A 35 5.73 -10.71 1.19
N LEU A 36 5.80 -9.51 1.76
CA LEU A 36 4.89 -8.41 1.46
C LEU A 36 5.27 -7.78 0.13
N VAL A 37 4.33 -7.73 -0.81
CA VAL A 37 4.56 -7.21 -2.17
C VAL A 37 3.45 -6.22 -2.54
N THR A 38 3.79 -5.17 -3.26
CA THR A 38 2.82 -4.25 -3.87
C THR A 38 3.33 -3.71 -5.20
N THR A 39 2.58 -2.80 -5.82
CA THR A 39 3.03 -2.03 -6.98
C THR A 39 3.22 -0.56 -6.67
N ASP A 40 4.04 0.11 -7.47
CA ASP A 40 4.15 1.56 -7.47
C ASP A 40 2.81 2.25 -7.79
N GLN A 41 1.97 1.66 -8.64
CA GLN A 41 0.58 2.09 -8.87
C GLN A 41 -0.25 2.04 -7.58
N ASN A 42 -0.19 0.94 -6.83
CA ASN A 42 -0.96 0.82 -5.59
C ASN A 42 -0.54 1.85 -4.53
N LEU A 43 0.77 2.08 -4.38
CA LEU A 43 1.29 3.10 -3.47
C LEU A 43 0.84 4.51 -3.90
N TYR A 44 0.90 4.79 -5.19
CA TYR A 44 0.41 6.05 -5.76
C TYR A 44 -1.08 6.28 -5.51
N GLU A 45 -1.90 5.27 -5.77
CA GLU A 45 -3.34 5.32 -5.54
C GLU A 45 -3.66 5.56 -4.06
N ALA A 46 -2.95 4.87 -3.15
CA ALA A 46 -3.13 5.04 -1.71
C ALA A 46 -2.76 6.46 -1.27
N MET A 47 -1.58 6.95 -1.65
CA MET A 47 -1.12 8.30 -1.29
C MET A 47 -2.01 9.40 -1.87
N GLY A 48 -2.46 9.24 -3.12
CA GLY A 48 -3.36 10.19 -3.77
C GLY A 48 -4.79 10.17 -3.20
N SER A 49 -5.16 9.10 -2.50
CA SER A 49 -6.47 8.96 -1.87
C SER A 49 -6.54 9.53 -0.44
N VAL A 50 -5.43 10.01 0.13
CA VAL A 50 -5.44 10.66 1.45
C VAL A 50 -6.18 12.00 1.36
N GLU A 51 -7.13 12.24 2.26
CA GLU A 51 -7.90 13.49 2.30
C GLU A 51 -7.05 14.68 2.74
N LYS A 52 -6.34 14.53 3.85
CA LYS A 52 -5.44 15.55 4.40
C LYS A 52 -4.03 14.99 4.48
N ARG A 53 -3.09 15.65 3.80
CA ARG A 53 -1.68 15.22 3.81
C ARG A 53 -1.06 15.13 5.21
N SER A 54 -1.60 15.88 6.18
CA SER A 54 -1.21 15.82 7.59
C SER A 54 -1.56 14.49 8.27
N GLU A 55 -2.43 13.67 7.68
CA GLU A 55 -2.79 12.33 8.18
C GLU A 55 -1.76 11.26 7.79
N ILE A 56 -0.80 11.59 6.92
CA ILE A 56 0.26 10.65 6.53
C ILE A 56 1.32 10.64 7.62
N ASP A 57 1.46 9.50 8.30
CA ASP A 57 2.63 9.25 9.13
C ASP A 57 3.82 8.86 8.25
N LEU A 58 4.80 9.77 8.16
CA LEU A 58 6.01 9.56 7.37
C LEU A 58 6.89 8.43 7.92
N ASN A 59 6.85 8.15 9.24
CA ASN A 59 7.60 7.03 9.80
C ASN A 59 7.02 5.70 9.31
N LEU A 60 5.69 5.61 9.22
CA LEU A 60 5.02 4.45 8.64
C LEU A 60 5.35 4.31 7.16
N LEU A 61 5.33 5.40 6.38
CA LEU A 61 5.77 5.36 4.98
C LEU A 61 7.20 4.83 4.85
N VAL A 62 8.15 5.35 5.62
CA VAL A 62 9.54 4.87 5.61
C VAL A 62 9.61 3.38 5.91
N LYS A 63 8.88 2.92 6.94
CA LYS A 63 8.88 1.50 7.30
C LYS A 63 8.24 0.61 6.22
N PHE A 64 7.20 1.10 5.56
CA PHE A 64 6.59 0.43 4.41
C PHE A 64 7.60 0.24 3.28
N LEU A 65 8.34 1.30 2.93
CA LEU A 65 9.37 1.24 1.88
C LEU A 65 10.54 0.31 2.25
N GLU A 66 10.85 0.15 3.54
CA GLU A 66 11.89 -0.75 4.03
C GLU A 66 11.47 -2.24 3.92
N VAL A 67 10.21 -2.55 4.21
CA VAL A 67 9.75 -3.93 4.40
C VAL A 67 9.01 -4.48 3.18
N VAL A 68 8.23 -3.64 2.48
CA VAL A 68 7.37 -4.07 1.39
C VAL A 68 8.12 -4.00 0.07
N LYS A 69 8.16 -5.12 -0.66
CA LYS A 69 8.70 -5.14 -2.01
C LYS A 69 7.75 -4.41 -2.98
N ILE A 70 8.19 -3.26 -3.47
CA ILE A 70 7.45 -2.50 -4.49
C ILE A 70 7.93 -2.92 -5.86
N MET A 71 7.02 -3.45 -6.67
CA MET A 71 7.28 -3.86 -8.04
C MET A 71 6.73 -2.81 -9.03
N PRO A 72 7.38 -2.61 -10.20
CA PRO A 72 6.79 -1.80 -11.25
C PRO A 72 5.45 -2.39 -11.72
N HIS A 73 4.40 -1.56 -11.80
CA HIS A 73 3.08 -1.99 -12.27
C HIS A 73 3.15 -2.64 -13.66
N ILE A 74 3.93 -2.04 -14.57
CA ILE A 74 4.12 -2.55 -15.93
C ILE A 74 4.69 -3.97 -15.97
N ASP A 75 5.52 -4.36 -14.99
CA ASP A 75 6.11 -5.68 -14.96
C ASP A 75 5.09 -6.77 -14.63
N LEU A 76 4.11 -6.43 -13.77
CA LEU A 76 3.08 -7.34 -13.29
C LEU A 76 1.86 -7.41 -14.22
N VAL A 77 1.38 -6.27 -14.69
CA VAL A 77 0.10 -6.18 -15.40
C VAL A 77 0.26 -5.95 -16.90
N LYS A 78 1.49 -5.67 -17.37
CA LYS A 78 1.82 -5.36 -18.77
C LYS A 78 1.03 -4.16 -19.33
N GLU A 79 0.58 -3.29 -18.44
CA GLU A 79 -0.12 -2.04 -18.74
C GLU A 79 0.66 -0.87 -18.15
N GLU A 80 0.52 0.30 -18.77
CA GLU A 80 1.01 1.54 -18.19
C GLU A 80 0.20 1.92 -16.93
N ARG A 81 0.81 2.75 -16.10
CA ARG A 81 0.15 3.31 -14.92
C ARG A 81 -1.05 4.16 -15.34
N LYS A 82 -2.15 3.98 -14.63
CA LYS A 82 -3.38 4.74 -14.85
C LYS A 82 -3.34 6.00 -14.01
N VAL A 83 -3.75 7.11 -14.61
CA VAL A 83 -3.95 8.38 -13.89
C VAL A 83 -5.01 8.16 -12.82
N LEU A 84 -4.75 8.66 -11.62
CA LEU A 84 -5.69 8.59 -10.52
C LEU A 84 -6.88 9.51 -10.79
N THR A 85 -8.07 8.94 -10.97
CA THR A 85 -9.31 9.70 -11.19
C THR A 85 -10.03 9.94 -9.86
N PRO A 86 -10.89 10.98 -9.77
CA PRO A 86 -11.71 11.21 -8.58
C PRO A 86 -12.57 10.00 -8.19
N GLU A 87 -13.17 9.31 -9.16
CA GLU A 87 -13.98 8.12 -8.92
C GLU A 87 -13.15 7.02 -8.26
N ARG A 88 -11.92 6.82 -8.74
CA ARG A 88 -11.00 5.83 -8.18
C ARG A 88 -10.59 6.19 -6.75
N VAL A 89 -10.41 7.47 -6.44
CA VAL A 89 -10.14 7.95 -5.08
C VAL A 89 -11.30 7.59 -4.15
N GLU A 90 -12.53 7.89 -4.56
CA GLU A 90 -13.72 7.61 -3.75
C GLU A 90 -13.95 6.10 -3.58
N GLU A 91 -13.68 5.28 -4.60
CA GLU A 91 -13.68 3.82 -4.47
C GLU A 91 -12.71 3.34 -3.39
N ILE A 92 -11.46 3.83 -3.38
CA ILE A 92 -10.46 3.41 -2.39
C ILE A 92 -10.87 3.85 -0.99
N ARG A 93 -11.39 5.07 -0.85
CA ARG A 93 -11.88 5.59 0.43
C ARG A 93 -13.09 4.81 0.94
N ALA A 94 -13.99 4.37 0.07
CA ALA A 94 -15.15 3.58 0.47
C ALA A 94 -14.79 2.18 1.01
N LEU A 95 -13.58 1.68 0.71
CA LEU A 95 -13.09 0.38 1.18
C LEU A 95 -12.45 0.44 2.57
N ILE A 96 -12.16 1.64 3.08
CA ILE A 96 -11.64 1.85 4.42
C ILE A 96 -12.80 2.25 5.35
N LYS A 97 -12.98 1.51 6.45
CA LYS A 97 -14.03 1.75 7.46
C LYS A 97 -13.40 2.23 8.74
#